data_AF-A0AAE0B9A8-F1
#
_entry.id   AF-A0AAE0B9A8-F1
#
_cell.length_a   1.000
_cell.length_b   1.000
_cell.length_c   1.000
_cell.angle_alpha   90.00
_cell.angle_beta   90.00
_cell.angle_gamma   90.00
#
_symmetry.space_group_name_H-M   'P 1'
#
loop_
_entity.id
_entity.type
_entity.pdbx_description
1 polymer ?
#
loop_
_entity_poly.entity_id
_entity_poly.type
_entity_poly.pdbx_seq_one_letter_code
_entity_poly.pdbx_strand_id
1 'polypeptide(L)'
;MGNPLLFQGIVVDCDLYGSKKPWEIWDEHSDKLFDCNQDLYVFTELKKIKPNGSRISRKLSTDSKGSWEGETKPKEVRGKLTGSVIGVLKKF
;
A
#
# COMPACT_ATOMS: atom_id res chain seq x y z
N MET A 1 -14.56 11.26 12.11
CA MET A 1 -14.56 9.82 11.76
C MET A 1 -14.47 9.70 10.24
N GLY A 2 -13.81 8.67 9.72
CA GLY A 2 -13.74 8.42 8.28
C GLY A 2 -15.08 7.92 7.73
N ASN A 3 -15.28 8.03 6.41
CA ASN A 3 -16.43 7.43 5.73
C ASN A 3 -16.20 5.92 5.58
N PRO A 4 -17.25 5.08 5.71
CA PRO A 4 -17.13 3.65 5.45
C PRO A 4 -16.78 3.40 3.97
N LEU A 5 -16.07 2.31 3.70
CA LEU A 5 -15.83 1.86 2.34
C LEU A 5 -17.13 1.40 1.70
N LEU A 6 -17.27 1.63 0.38
CA LEU A 6 -18.45 1.19 -0.38
C LEU A 6 -18.60 -0.34 -0.41
N PHE A 7 -17.48 -1.06 -0.29
CA PHE A 7 -17.46 -2.52 -0.27
C PHE A 7 -16.53 -3.00 0.85
N GLN A 8 -17.08 -3.75 1.78
CA GLN A 8 -16.34 -4.27 2.92
C GLN A 8 -15.58 -5.54 2.51
N GLY A 9 -14.31 -5.65 2.93
CA GLY A 9 -13.47 -6.80 2.63
C GLY A 9 -12.66 -6.72 1.32
N ILE A 10 -12.85 -5.69 0.49
CA ILE A 10 -12.04 -5.50 -0.75
C ILE A 10 -10.63 -4.97 -0.45
N VAL A 11 -10.50 -4.10 0.56
CA VAL A 11 -9.22 -3.53 0.99
C VAL A 11 -9.05 -3.88 2.46
N VAL A 12 -7.87 -4.38 2.82
CA VAL A 12 -7.53 -4.76 4.20
C VAL A 12 -6.50 -3.81 4.80
N ASP A 13 -6.56 -3.59 6.11
CA ASP A 13 -5.50 -2.86 6.82
C ASP A 13 -4.31 -3.80 7.07
N CYS A 14 -3.13 -3.44 6.59
CA CYS A 14 -1.91 -4.23 6.73
C CYS A 14 -0.65 -3.35 6.69
N ASP A 15 0.32 -3.63 7.57
CA ASP A 15 1.62 -2.93 7.58
C ASP A 15 2.55 -3.52 6.51
N LEU A 16 2.52 -2.94 5.30
CA LEU A 16 3.36 -3.37 4.16
C LEU A 16 4.87 -3.23 4.42
N TYR A 17 5.26 -2.39 5.37
CA TYR A 17 6.66 -2.11 5.72
C TYR A 17 7.04 -2.67 7.10
N GLY A 18 6.21 -3.55 7.64
CA GLY A 18 6.41 -4.23 8.90
C GLY A 18 7.39 -5.40 8.79
N SER A 19 7.13 -6.46 9.55
CA SER A 19 7.99 -7.66 9.61
C SER A 19 7.70 -8.71 8.56
N LYS A 20 6.53 -8.66 7.91
CA LYS A 20 6.10 -9.68 6.95
C LYS A 20 6.65 -9.39 5.56
N LYS A 21 7.07 -10.43 4.86
CA LYS A 21 7.48 -10.39 3.45
C LYS A 21 6.24 -10.34 2.54
N PRO A 22 6.38 -9.90 1.27
CA PRO A 22 5.24 -9.76 0.37
C PRO A 22 4.38 -11.02 0.22
N TRP A 23 5.01 -12.19 0.11
CA TRP A 23 4.28 -13.47 -0.01
C TRP A 23 3.61 -13.90 1.31
N GLU A 24 4.19 -13.57 2.46
CA GLU A 24 3.54 -13.85 3.77
C GLU A 24 2.27 -13.00 3.95
N ILE A 25 2.31 -11.74 3.48
CA ILE A 25 1.13 -10.86 3.45
C ILE A 25 0.05 -11.40 2.50
N TRP A 26 0.48 -11.92 1.34
CA TRP A 26 -0.43 -12.55 0.39
C TRP A 26 -1.11 -13.78 0.99
N ASP A 27 -0.34 -14.71 1.56
CA ASP A 27 -0.87 -15.95 2.13
C ASP A 27 -1.89 -15.70 3.25
N GLU A 28 -1.69 -14.63 4.04
CA GLU A 28 -2.59 -14.25 5.14
C GLU A 28 -3.91 -13.60 4.70
N HIS A 29 -3.99 -13.10 3.46
CA HIS A 29 -5.15 -12.32 2.99
C HIS A 29 -5.76 -12.86 1.70
N SER A 30 -5.13 -13.82 1.04
CA SER A 30 -5.60 -14.41 -0.20
C SER A 30 -6.92 -15.17 -0.04
N ASP A 31 -7.22 -15.67 1.16
CA ASP A 31 -8.48 -16.32 1.52
C ASP A 31 -9.70 -15.36 1.47
N LYS A 32 -9.46 -14.05 1.57
CA LYS A 32 -10.48 -13.01 1.47
C LYS A 32 -10.75 -12.59 0.03
N LEU A 33 -9.90 -13.02 -0.91
CA LEU A 33 -10.10 -12.76 -2.33
C LEU A 33 -11.14 -13.73 -2.88
N PHE A 34 -12.07 -13.23 -3.68
CA PHE A 34 -13.13 -14.06 -4.28
C PHE A 34 -12.59 -15.02 -5.34
N ASP A 35 -11.40 -14.75 -5.89
CA ASP A 35 -10.72 -15.55 -6.91
C ASP A 35 -9.20 -15.44 -6.73
N CYS A 36 -8.48 -16.54 -6.94
CA CYS A 36 -7.01 -16.63 -6.82
C CYS A 36 -6.25 -15.81 -7.88
N ASN A 37 -6.95 -15.27 -8.88
CA ASN A 37 -6.39 -14.40 -9.92
C ASN A 37 -6.57 -12.89 -9.64
N GLN A 38 -6.98 -12.49 -8.44
CA GLN A 38 -7.20 -11.07 -8.08
C GLN A 38 -5.98 -10.43 -7.42
N ASP A 39 -5.79 -9.13 -7.61
CA ASP A 39 -4.79 -8.36 -6.87
C ASP A 39 -5.23 -8.14 -5.41
N LEU A 40 -4.26 -8.16 -4.48
CA LEU A 40 -4.47 -7.79 -3.09
C LEU A 40 -4.33 -6.26 -2.92
N TYR A 41 -5.37 -5.61 -2.41
CA TYR A 41 -5.34 -4.19 -2.07
C TYR A 41 -5.27 -4.00 -0.55
N VAL A 42 -4.36 -3.14 -0.10
CA VAL A 42 -4.18 -2.86 1.33
C VAL A 42 -4.08 -1.37 1.63
N PHE A 43 -4.58 -0.97 2.79
CA PHE A 43 -4.20 0.27 3.43
C PHE A 43 -3.02 0.01 4.36
N THR A 44 -1.97 0.83 4.22
CA THR A 44 -0.79 0.79 5.09
C THR A 44 -0.54 2.17 5.67
N GLU A 45 -0.07 2.21 6.91
CA GLU A 45 0.43 3.45 7.50
C GLU A 45 1.75 3.87 6.83
N LEU A 46 1.85 5.15 6.45
CA LEU A 46 3.09 5.70 5.88
C LEU A 46 3.99 6.24 7.00
N LYS A 47 4.99 5.45 7.40
CA LYS A 47 5.94 5.81 8.45
C LYS A 47 7.07 6.68 7.89
N LYS A 48 7.19 7.91 8.35
CA LYS A 48 8.32 8.79 7.99
C LYS A 48 9.62 8.26 8.59
N ILE A 49 10.74 8.44 7.89
CA ILE A 49 12.07 8.09 8.40
C ILE A 49 12.45 8.98 9.60
N LYS A 50 11.99 10.23 9.59
CA LYS A 50 12.20 11.22 10.66
C LYS A 50 10.90 11.99 10.88
N PRO A 51 10.57 12.45 12.11
CA PRO A 51 9.31 13.12 12.40
C PRO A 51 8.95 14.28 11.44
N ASN A 52 9.94 15.14 11.13
CA ASN A 52 9.77 16.29 10.24
C ASN A 52 10.23 16.02 8.80
N GLY A 53 10.53 14.77 8.45
CA GLY A 53 10.94 14.38 7.10
C GLY A 53 9.76 14.23 6.14
N SER A 54 10.04 14.35 4.84
CA SER A 54 9.09 14.01 3.77
C SER A 54 9.23 12.57 3.28
N ARG A 55 10.37 11.91 3.56
CA ARG A 55 10.66 10.56 3.09
C ARG A 55 9.98 9.51 3.97
N ILE A 56 9.25 8.60 3.33
CA ILE A 56 8.63 7.42 3.95
C ILE A 56 9.63 6.25 3.95
N SER A 57 9.72 5.55 5.07
CA SER A 57 10.47 4.29 5.17
C SER A 57 9.69 3.19 4.46
N ARG A 58 10.35 2.51 3.53
CA ARG A 58 9.80 1.37 2.78
C ARG A 58 10.68 0.13 2.93
N LYS A 59 11.48 0.09 3.99
CA LYS A 59 12.26 -1.08 4.37
C LYS A 59 11.30 -2.08 5.01
N LEU A 60 11.47 -3.35 4.68
CA LEU A 60 10.95 -4.41 5.53
C LEU A 60 11.73 -4.37 6.86
N SER A 61 11.17 -4.92 7.94
CA SER A 61 11.74 -4.86 9.29
C SER A 61 13.23 -5.21 9.36
N THR A 62 13.87 -4.82 10.46
CA THR A 62 15.32 -5.01 10.71
C THR A 62 15.82 -6.44 10.49
N ASP A 63 14.95 -7.43 10.71
CA ASP A 63 15.32 -8.85 10.68
C ASP A 63 15.16 -9.44 9.26
N SER A 64 14.54 -8.69 8.36
CA SER A 64 14.36 -9.01 6.95
C SER A 64 15.25 -8.12 6.08
N LYS A 65 16.15 -8.71 5.31
CA LYS A 65 16.92 -7.98 4.29
C LYS A 65 16.03 -7.74 3.07
N GLY A 66 15.34 -6.59 3.02
CA GLY A 66 14.57 -6.20 1.84
C GLY A 66 13.97 -4.79 1.93
N SER A 67 13.71 -4.19 0.77
CA SER A 67 13.03 -2.90 0.65
C SER A 67 12.23 -2.85 -0.63
N TRP A 68 11.09 -2.15 -0.60
CA TRP A 68 10.31 -1.85 -1.80
C TRP A 68 10.99 -0.73 -2.59
N GLU A 69 11.56 -1.07 -3.74
CA GLU A 69 12.36 -0.15 -4.56
C GLU A 69 11.54 0.41 -5.72
N GLY A 70 11.47 1.74 -5.84
CA GLY A 70 10.63 2.36 -6.85
C GLY A 70 11.12 2.11 -8.27
N GLU A 71 10.40 1.30 -9.05
CA GLU A 71 10.69 1.05 -10.47
C GLU A 71 10.37 2.25 -11.37
N THR A 72 9.38 3.07 -10.99
CA THR A 72 8.86 4.15 -11.84
C THR A 72 8.89 5.51 -11.15
N LYS A 73 8.84 6.57 -11.96
CA LYS A 73 8.57 7.91 -11.46
C LYS A 73 7.11 8.00 -10.98
N PRO A 74 6.82 8.79 -9.94
CA PRO A 74 5.44 9.01 -9.51
C PRO A 74 4.62 9.64 -10.64
N LYS A 75 3.39 9.14 -10.84
CA LYS A 75 2.42 9.65 -11.81
C LYS A 75 1.21 10.22 -11.08
N GLU A 76 0.77 11.41 -11.48
CA GLU A 76 -0.46 12.02 -10.97
C GLU A 76 -1.69 11.19 -11.37
N VAL A 77 -2.59 11.00 -10.41
CA VAL A 77 -3.93 10.47 -10.64
C VAL A 77 -4.90 11.65 -10.59
N ARG A 78 -5.67 11.83 -11.66
CA ARG A 78 -6.63 12.93 -11.80
C ARG A 78 -8.07 12.44 -11.66
N GLY A 79 -8.89 13.18 -10.94
CA GLY A 79 -10.30 12.88 -10.78
C GLY A 79 -11.03 13.01 -12.12
N LYS A 80 -11.76 11.97 -12.54
CA LYS A 80 -12.46 11.96 -13.83
C LYS A 80 -13.45 13.12 -13.98
N LEU A 81 -14.12 13.51 -12.90
CA LEU A 81 -15.15 14.55 -12.91
C LEU A 81 -14.57 15.95 -12.77
N THR A 82 -13.51 16.13 -11.98
CA THR A 82 -12.97 17.46 -11.64
C THR A 82 -11.74 17.85 -12.45
N GLY A 83 -11.03 16.88 -13.04
CA GLY A 83 -9.72 17.08 -13.70
C GLY A 83 -8.57 17.42 -12.74
N SER A 84 -8.86 17.66 -11.46
CA SER A 84 -7.88 17.97 -10.41
C SER A 84 -7.07 16.73 -10.01
N VAL A 85 -5.84 16.95 -9.54
CA VAL A 85 -4.99 15.87 -8.99
C VAL A 85 -5.56 15.42 -7.65
N ILE A 86 -5.84 14.11 -7.54
CA ILE A 86 -6.44 13.50 -6.33
C ILE A 86 -5.51 12.48 -5.67
N GLY A 87 -4.38 12.17 -6.29
CA GLY A 87 -3.42 11.21 -5.76
C GLY A 87 -2.20 11.03 -6.63
N VAL A 88 -1.33 10.13 -6.19
CA VAL A 88 -0.09 9.78 -6.88
C VAL A 88 0.06 8.28 -6.89
N LEU A 89 0.30 7.71 -8.08
CA LEU A 89 0.59 6.30 -8.30
C LEU A 89 2.09 6.12 -8.55
N LYS A 90 2.68 5.10 -7.94
CA LYS A 90 4.07 4.71 -8.21
C LYS A 90 4.22 3.20 -8.08
N LYS A 91 4.88 2.59 -9.07
CA LYS A 91 5.30 1.19 -9.03
C LYS A 91 6.60 1.06 -8.21
N PHE A 92 6.63 0.05 -7.36
CA PHE A 92 7.74 -0.39 -6.52
C PHE A 92 8.03 -1.86 -6.81
#